data_AF-M0ECT3-F1
#
_entry.id   AF-M0ECT3-F1
#
_cell.length_a   1.000
_cell.length_b   1.000
_cell.length_c   1.000
_cell.angle_alpha   90.00
_cell.angle_beta   90.00
_cell.angle_gamma   90.00
#
_symmetry.space_group_name_H-M   'P 1'
#
loop_
_entity.id
_entity.type
_entity.pdbx_description
1 polymer ?
#
loop_
_entity_poly.entity_id
_entity_poly.type
_entity_poly.pdbx_seq_one_letter_code
_entity_poly.pdbx_strand_id
1 'polypeptide(L)'
;MSTTSSAGVERTLRGCRPADVEPVVVDASDLESTAPDHLRDIKQGLAARGYQPAAVAAEAAFDAESTLERQREADRLRALVRAASFLGAGRIEVSVDGETSEAARTALAALAERADREGVEFVRVDGAA
;
A
#
# COMPACT_ATOMS: atom_id res chain seq x y z
N MET A 1 7.24 19.52 13.02
CA MET A 1 6.69 19.77 11.67
C MET A 1 5.24 20.19 11.85
N SER A 2 4.96 21.48 11.68
CA SER A 2 3.62 22.04 11.87
C SER A 2 2.78 21.77 10.63
N THR A 3 1.85 20.82 10.70
CA THR A 3 0.86 20.57 9.66
C THR A 3 -0.44 21.30 10.03
N THR A 4 -0.47 22.62 9.83
CA THR A 4 -1.77 23.29 9.67
C THR A 4 -2.32 22.80 8.34
N SER A 5 -3.05 21.68 8.38
CA SER A 5 -3.96 21.25 7.32
C SER A 5 -4.70 22.50 6.85
N SER A 6 -4.58 22.81 5.55
CA SER A 6 -5.17 24.05 5.04
C SER A 6 -6.66 24.05 5.38
N ALA A 7 -7.22 25.19 5.75
CA ALA A 7 -8.63 25.26 6.16
C ALA A 7 -9.61 24.66 5.13
N GLY A 8 -9.20 24.55 3.85
CA GLY A 8 -9.93 23.87 2.79
C GLY A 8 -9.95 22.33 2.89
N VAL A 9 -8.85 21.71 3.30
CA VAL A 9 -8.76 20.25 3.52
C VAL A 9 -9.68 19.85 4.68
N GLU A 10 -9.55 20.52 5.82
CA GLU A 10 -10.39 20.29 7.00
C GLU A 10 -11.89 20.46 6.72
N ARG A 11 -12.26 21.43 5.88
CA ARG A 11 -13.65 21.65 5.48
C ARG A 11 -14.16 20.48 4.62
N THR A 12 -13.34 19.98 3.71
CA THR A 12 -13.69 18.84 2.86
C THR A 12 -13.91 17.58 3.70
N LEU A 13 -12.98 17.28 4.61
CA LEU A 13 -13.07 16.11 5.50
C LEU A 13 -14.34 16.15 6.37
N ARG A 14 -14.72 17.32 6.91
CA ARG A 14 -15.97 17.49 7.67
C ARG A 14 -17.23 17.29 6.84
N GLY A 15 -17.17 17.50 5.52
CA GLY A 15 -18.31 17.34 4.61
C GLY A 15 -18.52 15.89 4.13
N CYS A 16 -17.59 14.98 4.43
CA CYS A 16 -17.71 13.58 4.07
C CYS A 16 -18.91 12.92 4.77
N ARG A 17 -19.54 11.97 4.07
CA ARG A 17 -20.58 11.09 4.61
C ARG A 17 -20.22 9.64 4.28
N PRO A 18 -20.64 8.66 5.10
CA PRO A 18 -20.46 7.25 4.76
C PRO A 18 -21.05 6.93 3.39
N ALA A 19 -20.37 6.07 2.65
CA ALA A 19 -20.88 5.42 1.45
C ALA A 19 -21.35 4.01 1.80
N ASP A 20 -22.36 3.52 1.09
CA ASP A 20 -22.86 2.15 1.21
C ASP A 20 -22.01 1.22 0.32
N VAL A 21 -20.76 0.99 0.76
CA VAL A 21 -19.78 0.12 0.10
C VAL A 21 -19.03 -0.67 1.17
N GLU A 22 -18.70 -1.92 0.86
CA GLU A 22 -17.96 -2.79 1.78
C GLU A 22 -16.45 -2.55 1.62
N PRO A 23 -15.74 -2.14 2.69
CA PRO A 23 -14.29 -2.01 2.65
C PRO A 23 -13.61 -3.38 2.59
N VAL A 24 -12.65 -3.57 1.68
CA VAL A 24 -11.93 -4.84 1.52
C VAL A 24 -10.41 -4.65 1.55
N VAL A 25 -9.70 -5.71 1.95
CA VAL A 25 -8.24 -5.81 1.81
C VAL A 25 -7.95 -6.61 0.54
N VAL A 26 -7.07 -6.09 -0.31
CA VAL A 26 -6.57 -6.80 -1.48
C VAL A 26 -5.26 -7.48 -1.10
N ASP A 27 -5.22 -8.81 -1.17
CA ASP A 27 -3.98 -9.54 -0.99
C ASP A 27 -3.10 -9.40 -2.23
N ALA A 28 -1.87 -8.91 -2.06
CA ALA A 28 -0.94 -8.72 -3.16
C ALA A 28 -0.47 -10.04 -3.78
N SER A 29 -0.57 -11.17 -3.06
CA SER A 29 -0.24 -12.49 -3.59
C SER A 29 -1.26 -12.97 -4.62
N ASP A 30 -2.50 -12.50 -4.53
CA ASP A 30 -3.58 -12.77 -5.50
C ASP A 30 -3.53 -11.83 -6.73
N LEU A 31 -2.65 -10.82 -6.72
CA LEU A 31 -2.45 -9.94 -7.87
C LEU A 31 -1.52 -10.59 -8.89
N GLU A 32 -2.09 -11.04 -10.00
CA GLU A 32 -1.32 -11.60 -11.12
C GLU A 32 -0.41 -10.54 -11.79
N SER A 33 -0.79 -9.26 -11.69
CA SER A 33 -0.03 -8.17 -12.28
C SER A 33 -0.31 -6.81 -11.64
N THR A 34 0.69 -5.91 -11.64
CA THR A 34 0.49 -4.49 -11.34
C THR A 34 0.39 -3.63 -12.60
N ALA A 35 0.17 -4.25 -13.77
CA ALA A 35 -0.01 -3.51 -15.02
C ALA A 35 -1.32 -2.69 -14.99
N PRO A 36 -1.34 -1.47 -15.55
CA PRO A 36 -2.52 -0.59 -15.47
C PRO A 36 -3.82 -1.21 -15.99
N ASP A 37 -3.78 -2.00 -17.07
CA ASP A 37 -4.99 -2.63 -17.62
C ASP A 37 -5.56 -3.69 -16.67
N HIS A 38 -4.70 -4.52 -16.08
CA HIS A 38 -5.13 -5.50 -15.08
C HIS A 38 -5.73 -4.83 -13.84
N LEU A 39 -5.10 -3.76 -13.34
CA LEU A 39 -5.61 -3.00 -12.20
C LEU A 39 -6.94 -2.28 -12.53
N ARG A 40 -7.17 -1.87 -13.79
CA ARG A 40 -8.46 -1.33 -14.22
C ARG A 40 -9.55 -2.38 -14.13
N ASP A 41 -9.28 -3.60 -14.60
CA ASP A 41 -10.24 -4.70 -14.58
C ASP A 41 -10.58 -5.09 -13.13
N ILE A 42 -9.59 -5.15 -12.24
CA ILE A 42 -9.82 -5.36 -10.80
C ILE A 42 -10.69 -4.25 -10.23
N LYS A 43 -10.35 -2.97 -10.47
CA LYS A 43 -11.10 -1.83 -9.94
C LYS A 43 -12.56 -1.85 -10.38
N GLN A 44 -12.83 -2.20 -11.64
CA GLN A 44 -14.17 -2.39 -12.16
C GLN A 44 -14.89 -3.57 -11.49
N GLY A 45 -14.19 -4.70 -11.32
CA GLY A 45 -14.71 -5.89 -10.65
C GLY A 45 -15.09 -5.64 -9.19
N LEU A 46 -14.29 -4.87 -8.45
CA LEU A 46 -14.58 -4.47 -7.07
C LEU A 46 -15.80 -3.54 -7.00
N ALA A 47 -15.84 -2.50 -7.83
CA ALA A 47 -16.97 -1.57 -7.87
C ALA A 47 -18.29 -2.28 -8.22
N ALA A 48 -18.26 -3.21 -9.18
CA ALA A 48 -19.44 -4.00 -9.57
C ALA A 48 -19.98 -4.90 -8.43
N ARG A 49 -19.15 -5.20 -7.43
CA ARG A 49 -19.50 -5.98 -6.24
C ARG A 49 -19.82 -5.11 -5.03
N GLY A 50 -19.75 -3.78 -5.16
CA GLY A 50 -19.93 -2.85 -4.04
C GLY A 50 -18.72 -2.81 -3.10
N TYR A 51 -17.54 -3.19 -3.57
CA TYR A 51 -16.31 -3.23 -2.77
C TYR A 51 -15.45 -1.99 -2.98
N GLN A 52 -14.90 -1.47 -1.88
CA GLN A 52 -13.93 -0.38 -1.86
C GLN A 52 -12.61 -0.89 -1.26
N PRO A 53 -11.48 -0.88 -1.98
CA PRO A 53 -10.19 -1.17 -1.39
C PRO A 53 -9.90 -0.23 -0.22
N ALA A 54 -9.71 -0.80 0.97
CA ALA A 54 -9.21 -0.08 2.13
C ALA A 54 -7.69 -0.20 2.23
N ALA A 55 -7.15 -1.38 1.94
CA ALA A 55 -5.73 -1.69 2.01
C ALA A 55 -5.29 -2.65 0.90
N VAL A 56 -3.99 -2.64 0.59
CA VAL A 56 -3.29 -3.73 -0.09
C VAL A 56 -2.34 -4.38 0.91
N ALA A 57 -2.47 -5.67 1.16
CA ALA A 57 -1.60 -6.42 2.07
C ALA A 57 -0.50 -7.15 1.29
N ALA A 58 0.73 -7.11 1.77
CA ALA A 58 1.87 -7.75 1.13
C ALA A 58 2.86 -8.30 2.15
N GLU A 59 3.29 -9.54 1.96
CA GLU A 59 4.45 -10.09 2.66
C GLU A 59 5.74 -9.63 1.99
N ALA A 60 6.76 -9.30 2.78
CA ALA A 60 8.05 -8.86 2.28
C ALA A 60 9.21 -9.73 2.79
N ALA A 61 10.05 -10.17 1.85
CA ALA A 61 11.19 -11.06 2.10
C ALA A 61 12.51 -10.30 1.90
N PHE A 62 13.08 -9.79 2.99
CA PHE A 62 14.34 -9.04 2.99
C PHE A 62 15.54 -9.83 3.53
N ASP A 63 15.36 -11.12 3.83
CA ASP A 63 16.36 -12.05 4.36
C ASP A 63 17.40 -12.51 3.33
N ALA A 64 17.29 -12.04 2.08
CA ALA A 64 18.24 -12.38 1.04
C ALA A 64 19.65 -11.80 1.29
N GLU A 65 20.65 -12.69 1.34
CA GLU A 65 22.09 -12.37 1.38
C GLU A 65 22.53 -11.50 0.18
N SER A 66 21.79 -11.57 -0.93
CA SER A 66 22.08 -10.84 -2.16
C SER A 66 21.49 -9.43 -2.16
N THR A 67 22.33 -8.43 -2.46
CA THR A 67 21.88 -7.05 -2.74
C THR A 67 20.87 -7.00 -3.90
N LEU A 68 21.01 -7.86 -4.91
CA LEU A 68 20.13 -7.87 -6.07
C LEU A 68 18.72 -8.35 -5.72
N GLU A 69 18.61 -9.36 -4.86
CA GLU A 69 17.31 -9.88 -4.41
C GLU A 69 16.60 -8.85 -3.52
N ARG A 70 17.32 -8.21 -2.59
CA ARG A 70 16.77 -7.08 -1.81
C ARG A 70 16.32 -5.92 -2.70
N GLN A 71 17.03 -5.62 -3.78
CA GLN A 71 16.63 -4.57 -4.72
C GLN A 71 15.36 -4.96 -5.48
N ARG A 72 15.27 -6.18 -5.99
CA ARG A 72 14.06 -6.71 -6.65
C ARG A 72 12.86 -6.65 -5.73
N GLU A 73 13.07 -7.01 -4.47
CA GLU A 73 12.01 -6.97 -3.48
C GLU A 73 11.53 -5.53 -3.20
N ALA A 74 12.46 -4.60 -3.03
CA ALA A 74 12.12 -3.20 -2.90
C ALA A 74 11.39 -2.66 -4.15
N ASP A 75 11.78 -3.10 -5.35
CA ASP A 75 11.11 -2.71 -6.60
C ASP A 75 9.69 -3.30 -6.74
N ARG A 76 9.49 -4.54 -6.27
CA ARG A 76 8.17 -5.17 -6.16
C ARG A 76 7.26 -4.37 -5.24
N LEU A 77 7.71 -4.06 -4.02
CA LEU A 77 6.94 -3.27 -3.06
C LEU A 77 6.67 -1.84 -3.59
N ARG A 78 7.60 -1.23 -4.32
CA ARG A 78 7.36 0.06 -5.00
C ARG A 78 6.23 -0.04 -6.04
N ALA A 79 6.13 -1.15 -6.76
CA ALA A 79 5.04 -1.40 -7.69
C ALA A 79 3.70 -1.54 -6.95
N LEU A 80 3.69 -2.23 -5.81
CA LEU A 80 2.50 -2.41 -4.98
C LEU A 80 2.01 -1.11 -4.36
N VAL A 81 2.90 -0.20 -3.92
CA VAL A 81 2.51 1.15 -3.47
C VAL A 81 1.75 1.90 -4.57
N ARG A 82 2.25 1.85 -5.81
CA ARG A 82 1.55 2.45 -6.96
C ARG A 82 0.23 1.76 -7.26
N ALA A 83 0.17 0.44 -7.12
CA ALA A 83 -1.05 -0.32 -7.31
C ALA A 83 -2.12 0.04 -6.25
N ALA A 84 -1.74 0.19 -4.98
CA ALA A 84 -2.62 0.64 -3.90
C ALA A 84 -3.23 2.01 -4.21
N SER A 85 -2.41 2.98 -4.60
CA SER A 85 -2.88 4.32 -5.02
C SER A 85 -3.83 4.23 -6.22
N PHE A 86 -3.49 3.41 -7.23
CA PHE A 86 -4.33 3.22 -8.42
C PHE A 86 -5.71 2.63 -8.09
N LEU A 87 -5.73 1.59 -7.26
CA LEU A 87 -6.95 0.93 -6.80
C LEU A 87 -7.78 1.85 -5.89
N GLY A 88 -7.17 2.88 -5.30
CA GLY A 88 -7.80 3.82 -4.38
C GLY A 88 -7.78 3.33 -2.92
N ALA A 89 -6.86 2.42 -2.59
CA ALA A 89 -6.61 2.01 -1.22
C ALA A 89 -5.89 3.13 -0.47
N GLY A 90 -6.33 3.41 0.76
CA GLY A 90 -5.73 4.45 1.61
C GLY A 90 -4.40 4.03 2.24
N ARG A 91 -4.11 2.72 2.27
CA ARG A 91 -2.88 2.19 2.88
C ARG A 91 -2.35 0.94 2.17
N ILE A 92 -1.06 0.68 2.38
CA ILE A 92 -0.40 -0.58 2.10
C ILE A 92 0.10 -1.17 3.41
N GLU A 93 -0.24 -2.43 3.66
CA GLU A 93 0.16 -3.19 4.85
C GLU A 93 1.29 -4.13 4.43
N VAL A 94 2.46 -3.99 5.05
CA VAL A 94 3.64 -4.80 4.74
C VAL A 94 4.04 -5.59 5.98
N SER A 95 3.92 -6.92 5.91
CA SER A 95 4.53 -7.83 6.87
C SER A 95 5.97 -8.12 6.47
N VAL A 96 6.86 -8.21 7.44
CA VAL A 96 8.26 -8.61 7.23
C VAL A 96 8.56 -9.70 8.22
N ASP A 97 8.99 -10.86 7.73
CA ASP A 97 9.35 -11.96 8.59
C ASP A 97 10.74 -11.77 9.20
N GLY A 98 10.86 -12.11 10.48
CA GLY A 98 12.13 -12.12 11.20
C GLY A 98 12.74 -10.74 11.46
N GLU A 99 14.01 -10.74 11.87
CA GLU A 99 14.72 -9.50 12.16
C GLU A 99 15.15 -8.78 10.87
N THR A 100 14.68 -7.55 10.71
CA THR A 100 15.02 -6.72 9.56
C THR A 100 16.47 -6.22 9.65
N SER A 101 17.32 -6.46 8.64
CA SER A 101 18.66 -5.86 8.57
C SER A 101 18.62 -4.33 8.41
N GLU A 102 19.70 -3.61 8.73
CA GLU A 102 19.78 -2.14 8.55
C GLU A 102 19.46 -1.69 7.12
N ALA A 103 19.91 -2.46 6.13
CA ALA A 103 19.62 -2.18 4.73
C ALA A 103 18.13 -2.35 4.40
N ALA A 104 17.48 -3.36 4.98
CA ALA A 104 16.05 -3.56 4.83
C ALA A 104 15.24 -2.49 5.56
N ARG A 105 15.66 -2.04 6.75
CA ARG A 105 15.06 -0.89 7.44
C ARG A 105 15.12 0.37 6.57
N THR A 106 16.26 0.61 5.91
CA THR A 106 16.46 1.72 4.97
C THR A 106 15.54 1.61 3.74
N ALA A 107 15.44 0.42 3.14
CA ALA A 107 14.57 0.19 1.98
C ALA A 107 13.09 0.44 2.32
N LEU A 108 12.64 -0.06 3.47
CA LEU A 108 11.29 0.14 3.98
C LEU A 108 11.00 1.61 4.33
N ALA A 109 11.97 2.35 4.87
CA ALA A 109 11.82 3.79 5.10
C ALA A 109 11.63 4.57 3.78
N ALA A 110 12.40 4.21 2.74
CA ALA A 110 12.24 4.78 1.41
C ALA A 110 10.88 4.42 0.77
N LEU A 111 10.35 3.23 1.06
CA LEU A 111 9.00 2.84 0.64
C LEU A 111 7.92 3.65 1.36
N ALA A 112 8.08 3.89 2.66
CA ALA A 112 7.15 4.73 3.43
C ALA A 112 7.11 6.17 2.89
N GLU A 113 8.26 6.77 2.58
CA GLU A 113 8.32 8.09 1.94
C GLU A 113 7.67 8.08 0.55
N ARG A 114 7.88 7.01 -0.23
CA ARG A 114 7.25 6.85 -1.54
C ARG A 114 5.72 6.79 -1.42
N ALA A 115 5.21 6.04 -0.44
CA ALA A 115 3.78 5.87 -0.20
C ALA A 115 3.12 7.19 0.19
N ASP A 116 3.77 7.96 1.09
CA ASP A 116 3.32 9.31 1.47
C ASP A 116 3.18 10.23 0.24
N ARG A 117 4.16 10.20 -0.68
CA ARG A 117 4.08 10.97 -1.94
C ARG A 117 2.95 10.52 -2.88
N GLU A 118 2.49 9.28 -2.76
CA GLU A 118 1.36 8.73 -3.52
C GLU A 118 0.01 8.89 -2.78
N GLY A 119 0.00 9.51 -1.59
CA GLY A 119 -1.18 9.65 -0.74
C GLY A 119 -1.64 8.34 -0.10
N VAL A 120 -0.73 7.37 0.05
CA VAL A 120 -0.99 6.05 0.63
C VAL A 120 -0.21 5.93 1.94
N GLU A 121 -0.87 5.52 3.02
CA GLU A 121 -0.21 5.23 4.29
C GLU A 121 0.58 3.92 4.18
N PHE A 122 1.85 3.92 4.60
CA PHE A 122 2.65 2.70 4.71
C PHE A 122 2.59 2.17 6.13
N VAL A 123 1.96 1.00 6.31
CA VAL A 123 1.80 0.36 7.61
C VAL A 123 2.69 -0.88 7.64
N ARG A 124 3.60 -0.96 8.62
CA ARG A 124 4.23 -2.24 8.96
C ARG A 124 3.28 -3.00 9.88
N VAL A 125 2.96 -4.22 9.49
CA VAL A 125 2.22 -5.16 10.34
C VAL A 125 3.22 -6.17 10.86
N ASP A 126 3.28 -6.34 12.18
CA ASP A 126 4.06 -7.43 12.76
C ASP A 126 3.39 -8.73 12.34
N GLY A 127 4.12 -9.61 11.64
CA GLY A 127 3.62 -10.95 11.33
C GLY A 127 3.17 -11.60 12.64
N ALA A 128 1.94 -12.10 12.68
CA ALA A 128 1.47 -12.85 13.84
C ALA A 128 2.44 -14.02 14.07
N ALA A 129 3.17 -13.97 15.19
CA ALA A 129 4.10 -15.01 15.62
C ALA A 129 3.40 -16.35 15.86
#